data_AF-A0A0C2CSL9-F1
#
_entry.id   AF-A0A0C2CSL9-F1
#
_cell.length_a   1.000
_cell.length_b   1.000
_cell.length_c   1.000
_cell.angle_alpha   90.00
_cell.angle_beta   90.00
_cell.angle_gamma   90.00
#
_symmetry.space_group_name_H-M   'P 1'
#
loop_
_entity.id
_entity.type
_entity.pdbx_description
1 polymer ?
#
loop_
_entity_poly.entity_id
_entity_poly.type
_entity_poly.pdbx_seq_one_letter_code
_entity_poly.pdbx_strand_id
1 'polypeptide(L)'
;MTLNYNRAASTTKPWRFLKLLFTWKASIWKAVYLELLCFLLIYGTLSAIYRTALTSSQQRIFGKTVRFFDKHLELIPLELVLGFFYTIVYKRWTKQYDNIGFIDK
;
A
#
# COMPACT_ATOMS: atom_id res chain seq x y z
N MET A 1 1.31 20.21 -4.72
CA MET A 1 1.59 21.02 -3.51
C MET A 1 2.16 20.14 -2.43
N THR A 2 3.27 20.55 -1.82
CA THR A 2 3.83 19.93 -0.61
C THR A 2 2.93 20.26 0.58
N LEU A 3 2.54 19.26 1.37
CA LEU A 3 1.75 19.47 2.58
C LEU A 3 2.67 19.36 3.80
N ASN A 4 2.68 20.42 4.61
CA ASN A 4 3.51 20.48 5.81
C ASN A 4 2.72 19.99 7.03
N TYR A 5 3.06 18.80 7.51
CA TYR A 5 2.47 18.22 8.72
C TYR A 5 3.35 18.38 9.97
N ASN A 6 4.49 19.08 9.88
CA ASN A 6 5.47 19.15 10.97
C ASN A 6 4.87 19.65 12.29
N ARG A 7 3.97 20.64 12.23
CA ARG A 7 3.27 21.18 13.40
C ARG A 7 2.27 20.20 14.02
N ALA A 8 1.70 19.30 13.22
CA ALA A 8 0.80 18.26 13.71
C ALA A 8 1.55 17.04 14.27
N ALA A 9 2.77 16.78 13.77
CA ALA A 9 3.65 15.70 14.20
C ALA A 9 4.54 16.07 15.39
N SER A 10 4.69 17.36 15.73
CA SER A 10 5.52 17.82 16.85
C SER A 10 4.92 17.58 18.24
N THR A 11 3.72 17.00 18.34
CA THR A 11 3.07 16.67 19.62
C THR A 11 3.09 15.16 19.84
N THR A 12 3.45 14.74 21.05
CA THR A 12 3.62 13.33 21.44
C THR A 12 2.30 12.59 21.69
N LYS A 13 1.15 13.24 21.48
CA LYS A 13 -0.17 12.63 21.72
C LYS A 13 -0.48 11.59 20.63
N PRO A 14 -0.70 10.30 20.96
CA PRO A 14 -0.92 9.24 19.97
C PRO A 14 -2.17 9.49 19.11
N TRP A 15 -3.18 10.16 19.67
CA TRP A 15 -4.39 10.58 18.95
C TRP A 15 -4.13 11.46 17.72
N ARG A 16 -3.05 12.24 17.73
CA ARG A 16 -2.69 13.13 16.62
C ARG A 16 -2.12 12.36 15.43
N PHE A 17 -1.36 11.30 15.70
CA PHE A 17 -0.90 10.38 14.67
C PHE A 17 -2.07 9.61 14.04
N LEU A 18 -3.01 9.11 14.85
CA LEU A 18 -4.24 8.49 14.34
C LEU A 18 -5.04 9.46 13.46
N LYS A 19 -5.18 10.73 13.87
CA LYS A 19 -5.86 11.75 13.05
C LYS A 19 -5.16 12.01 11.71
N LEU A 20 -3.82 11.93 11.66
CA LEU A 20 -3.06 12.06 10.42
C LEU A 20 -3.33 10.89 9.46
N LEU A 21 -3.45 9.66 9.97
CA LEU A 21 -3.76 8.48 9.16
C LEU A 21 -5.09 8.61 8.39
N PHE A 22 -6.08 9.27 8.98
CA PHE A 22 -7.40 9.49 8.37
C PHE A 22 -7.53 10.79 7.58
N THR A 23 -6.46 11.57 7.41
CA THR A 23 -6.50 12.76 6.57
C THR A 23 -6.61 12.33 5.09
N TRP A 24 -7.30 13.10 4.23
CA TRP A 24 -7.45 12.76 2.80
C TRP A 24 -6.40 13.41 1.89
N LYS A 25 -6.02 14.67 2.18
CA LYS A 25 -5.01 15.38 1.39
C LYS A 25 -3.64 14.74 1.64
N ALA A 26 -2.93 14.39 0.55
CA ALA A 26 -1.63 13.68 0.54
C ALA A 26 -1.53 12.46 1.47
N SER A 27 -2.63 11.75 1.70
CA SER A 27 -2.60 10.51 2.45
C SER A 27 -2.40 9.31 1.56
N ILE A 28 -1.99 8.22 2.20
CA ILE A 28 -1.83 6.91 1.55
C ILE A 28 -3.15 6.48 0.90
N TRP A 29 -4.29 6.75 1.54
CA TRP A 29 -5.62 6.44 0.99
C TRP A 29 -5.84 7.06 -0.38
N LYS A 30 -5.50 8.34 -0.57
CA LYS A 30 -5.62 8.98 -1.88
C LYS A 30 -4.70 8.37 -2.94
N ALA A 31 -3.57 7.79 -2.52
CA ALA A 31 -2.62 7.16 -3.42
C ALA A 31 -3.01 5.73 -3.84
N VAL A 32 -3.77 5.00 -3.01
CA VAL A 32 -4.06 3.56 -3.24
C VAL A 32 -5.54 3.21 -3.41
N TYR A 33 -6.46 4.19 -3.33
CA TYR A 33 -7.89 3.87 -3.29
C TYR A 33 -8.41 3.18 -4.56
N LEU A 34 -7.85 3.49 -5.74
CA LEU A 34 -8.27 2.86 -7.00
C LEU A 34 -7.78 1.43 -7.10
N GLU A 35 -6.52 1.19 -6.73
CA GLU A 35 -5.90 -0.12 -6.68
C GLU A 35 -6.60 -1.01 -5.66
N LEU A 36 -6.91 -0.46 -4.47
CA LEU A 36 -7.67 -1.16 -3.44
C LEU A 36 -9.09 -1.50 -3.92
N LEU A 37 -9.77 -0.57 -4.57
CA LEU A 37 -11.10 -0.82 -5.12
C LEU A 37 -11.06 -1.94 -6.17
N CYS A 38 -10.10 -1.90 -7.09
CA CYS A 38 -9.88 -2.94 -8.10
C CYS A 38 -9.63 -4.30 -7.45
N PHE A 39 -8.75 -4.35 -6.44
CA PHE A 39 -8.46 -5.56 -5.69
C PHE A 39 -9.71 -6.13 -5.01
N LEU A 40 -10.50 -5.28 -4.35
CA LEU A 40 -11.73 -5.70 -3.66
C LEU A 40 -12.80 -6.19 -4.63
N LEU A 41 -12.93 -5.58 -5.82
CA LEU A 41 -13.86 -6.02 -6.85
C LEU A 41 -13.47 -7.40 -7.38
N ILE A 42 -12.20 -7.60 -7.70
CA ILE A 42 -11.69 -8.90 -8.19
C ILE A 42 -11.85 -9.98 -7.11
N TYR A 43 -11.41 -9.68 -5.88
CA TYR A 43 -11.54 -10.62 -4.76
C TYR A 43 -13.02 -10.94 -4.45
N GLY A 44 -13.87 -9.91 -4.43
CA GLY A 44 -15.30 -10.04 -4.19
C GLY A 44 -16.00 -10.90 -5.24
N THR A 45 -15.69 -10.69 -6.52
CA THR A 45 -16.24 -11.49 -7.63
C THR A 45 -15.78 -12.95 -7.57
N LEU A 46 -14.49 -13.21 -7.31
CA LEU A 46 -13.97 -14.57 -7.08
C LEU A 46 -14.67 -15.26 -5.90
N SER A 47 -14.85 -14.55 -4.79
CA SER A 47 -15.54 -15.06 -3.60
C SER A 47 -17.02 -15.37 -3.89
N ALA A 48 -17.70 -14.50 -4.65
CA ALA A 48 -19.08 -14.74 -5.06
C ALA A 48 -19.19 -15.99 -5.94
N ILE A 49 -18.35 -16.11 -6.97
CA ILE A 49 -18.30 -17.26 -7.88
C ILE A 49 -18.06 -18.56 -7.10
N TYR A 50 -17.12 -18.57 -6.16
CA TYR A 50 -16.82 -19.73 -5.32
C TYR A 50 -18.05 -20.19 -4.51
N ARG A 51 -18.84 -19.25 -3.98
CA ARG A 51 -19.99 -19.54 -3.11
C ARG A 51 -21.27 -19.87 -3.86
N THR A 52 -21.54 -19.23 -4.99
CA THR A 52 -22.85 -19.32 -5.67
C THR A 52 -22.84 -20.14 -6.95
N ALA A 53 -21.70 -20.24 -7.64
CA ALA A 53 -21.63 -20.84 -8.99
C ALA A 53 -20.86 -22.16 -9.05
N LEU A 54 -19.92 -22.42 -8.13
CA LEU A 54 -19.08 -23.62 -8.16
C LEU A 54 -19.72 -24.82 -7.47
N THR A 55 -19.64 -25.98 -8.13
CA THR A 55 -20.00 -27.28 -7.55
C THR A 55 -18.91 -27.78 -6.58
N SER A 56 -19.26 -28.67 -5.65
CA SER A 56 -18.34 -29.20 -4.61
C SER A 56 -17.02 -29.76 -5.15
N SER A 57 -17.03 -30.40 -6.33
CA SER A 57 -15.82 -30.89 -7.00
C SER A 57 -14.91 -29.75 -7.47
N GLN A 58 -15.49 -28.71 -8.06
CA GLN A 58 -14.78 -27.52 -8.54
C GLN A 58 -14.24 -26.68 -7.39
N GLN A 59 -14.99 -26.56 -6.28
CA GLN A 59 -14.51 -25.90 -5.07
C GLN A 59 -13.24 -26.56 -4.52
N ARG A 60 -13.16 -27.90 -4.56
CA ARG A 60 -11.97 -28.64 -4.12
C ARG A 60 -10.75 -28.34 -5.00
N ILE A 61 -10.95 -28.19 -6.31
CA ILE A 61 -9.87 -27.81 -7.25
C ILE A 61 -9.45 -26.37 -6.98
N PHE A 62 -10.40 -25.44 -6.89
CA PHE A 62 -10.13 -24.04 -6.58
C PHE A 62 -9.34 -23.88 -5.27
N GLY A 63 -9.72 -24.60 -4.21
CA GLY A 63 -9.00 -24.58 -2.95
C GLY A 63 -7.57 -25.14 -3.02
N LYS A 64 -7.28 -26.08 -3.94
CA LYS A 64 -5.90 -26.52 -4.20
C LYS A 64 -5.10 -25.42 -4.90
N THR A 65 -5.70 -24.74 -5.87
CA THR A 65 -5.08 -23.61 -6.57
C THR A 65 -4.76 -22.45 -5.63
N VAL A 66 -5.69 -22.07 -4.75
CA VAL A 66 -5.45 -21.00 -3.75
C VAL A 66 -4.28 -21.36 -2.83
N ARG A 67 -4.25 -22.58 -2.28
CA ARG A 67 -3.13 -23.05 -1.45
C ARG A 67 -1.80 -23.10 -2.20
N PHE A 68 -1.82 -23.39 -3.50
CA PHE A 68 -0.62 -23.36 -4.31
C PHE A 68 -0.05 -21.94 -4.37
N PHE A 69 -0.86 -20.92 -4.66
CA PHE A 69 -0.39 -19.53 -4.69
C PHE A 69 0.05 -19.03 -3.31
N ASP A 70 -0.70 -19.35 -2.26
CA ASP A 70 -0.38 -18.97 -0.87
C ASP A 70 1.05 -19.41 -0.47
N LYS A 71 1.40 -20.66 -0.76
CA LYS A 71 2.74 -21.20 -0.52
C LYS A 71 3.85 -20.47 -1.31
N HIS A 72 3.53 -19.94 -2.50
CA HIS A 72 4.52 -19.24 -3.32
C HIS A 72 4.68 -17.77 -2.95
N LEU A 73 3.64 -17.14 -2.38
CA LEU A 73 3.71 -15.75 -1.92
C LEU A 73 4.71 -15.59 -0.78
N GLU A 74 4.79 -16.55 0.15
CA GLU A 74 5.76 -16.56 1.25
C GLU A 74 7.23 -16.64 0.79
N LEU A 75 7.48 -17.18 -0.42
CA LEU A 75 8.83 -17.34 -0.95
C LEU A 75 9.45 -16.03 -1.42
N ILE A 76 8.64 -15.00 -1.70
CA ILE A 76 9.10 -13.73 -2.24
C ILE A 76 9.24 -12.73 -1.08
N PRO A 77 10.46 -12.28 -0.73
CA PRO A 77 10.67 -11.30 0.34
C PRO A 77 10.32 -9.89 -0.16
N LEU A 78 9.03 -9.65 -0.44
CA LEU A 78 8.55 -8.41 -1.03
C LEU A 78 8.87 -7.19 -0.15
N GLU A 79 8.76 -7.34 1.17
CA GLU A 79 9.06 -6.29 2.13
C GLU A 79 10.51 -5.81 2.04
N LEU A 80 11.45 -6.76 1.85
CA LEU A 80 12.86 -6.46 1.70
C LEU A 80 13.13 -5.68 0.42
N VAL A 81 12.57 -6.15 -0.71
CA VAL A 81 12.73 -5.50 -2.02
C VAL A 81 12.12 -4.09 -1.98
N LEU A 82 10.94 -3.94 -1.38
CA LEU A 82 10.28 -2.65 -1.23
C LEU A 82 11.09 -1.70 -0.34
N GLY A 83 11.68 -2.19 0.75
CA GLY A 83 12.55 -1.42 1.63
C GLY A 83 13.78 -0.87 0.92
N PHE A 84 14.46 -1.71 0.12
CA PHE A 84 15.59 -1.26 -0.71
C PHE A 84 15.16 -0.23 -1.76
N PHE A 85 14.06 -0.50 -2.46
CA PHE A 85 13.53 0.40 -3.48
C PHE A 85 13.17 1.77 -2.90
N TYR A 86 12.39 1.81 -1.81
CA TYR A 86 12.00 3.05 -1.14
C TYR A 86 13.23 3.85 -0.69
N THR A 87 14.24 3.19 -0.12
CA THR A 87 15.47 3.86 0.34
C THR A 87 16.20 4.56 -0.81
N ILE A 88 16.30 3.93 -1.99
CA ILE A 88 16.93 4.53 -3.17
C ILE A 88 16.13 5.74 -3.66
N VAL A 89 14.80 5.59 -3.77
CA VAL A 89 13.91 6.68 -4.20
C VAL A 89 13.98 7.87 -3.25
N TYR A 90 13.94 7.62 -1.95
CA TYR A 90 14.04 8.66 -0.92
C TYR A 90 15.36 9.43 -1.02
N LYS A 91 16.50 8.72 -1.10
CA LYS A 91 17.82 9.35 -1.26
C LYS A 91 17.90 10.24 -2.50
N ARG A 92 17.34 9.80 -3.63
CA ARG A 92 17.30 10.59 -4.87
C ARG A 92 16.43 11.83 -4.72
N TRP A 93 15.27 11.70 -4.08
CA TRP A 93 14.37 12.82 -3.83
C TRP A 93 15.02 13.89 -2.96
N THR A 94 15.66 13.51 -1.85
CA THR A 94 16.37 14.45 -0.98
C THR A 94 17.52 15.13 -1.70
N LYS A 95 18.32 14.37 -2.47
CA LYS A 95 19.39 14.95 -3.30
C LYS A 95 18.87 15.98 -4.29
N GLN A 96 17.69 15.77 -4.90
CA GLN A 96 17.10 16.77 -5.80
C GLN A 96 16.68 18.02 -5.04
N TYR A 97 16.12 17.87 -3.84
CA TYR A 97 15.73 18.98 -2.99
C TYR A 97 16.93 19.83 -2.56
N ASP A 98 18.02 19.19 -2.14
CA ASP A 98 19.24 19.89 -1.69
C ASP A 98 19.97 20.62 -2.83
N ASN A 99 19.80 20.17 -4.07
CA ASN A 99 20.38 20.81 -5.26
C ASN A 99 19.53 21.96 -5.82
N ILE A 100 18.40 22.31 -5.19
CA ILE A 100 17.64 23.50 -5.56
C ILE A 100 18.51 24.72 -5.22
N GLY A 101 18.89 25.48 -6.24
CA GLY A 101 19.68 26.71 -6.06
C GLY A 101 18.82 27.79 -5.41
N PHE A 102 19.09 28.09 -4.15
CA PHE A 102 18.56 29.28 -3.47
C PHE A 102 19.49 30.46 -3.71
N ILE A 103 18.91 31.63 -3.93
CA ILE A 103 19.64 32.90 -4.13
C ILE A 103 20.17 33.44 -2.80
N ASP A 104 19.68 32.91 -1.68
CA ASP A 104 20.05 33.28 -0.30
C ASP A 104 21.46 32.80 0.10
N LYS A 105 22.47 33.23 -0.66
CA LYS A 105 23.88 33.27 -0.25
C LYS A 105 24.35 34.72 -0.13
#